data_AF-A0A6P8E899-F1
#
_entry.id   AF-A0A6P8E899-F1
#
_cell.length_a   1.000
_cell.length_b   1.000
_cell.length_c   1.000
_cell.angle_alpha   90.00
_cell.angle_beta   90.00
_cell.angle_gamma   90.00
#
_symmetry.space_group_name_H-M   'P 1'
#
loop_
_entity.id
_entity.type
_entity.pdbx_description
1 polymer ?
#
loop_
_entity_poly.entity_id
_entity_poly.type
_entity_poly.pdbx_seq_one_letter_code
_entity_poly.pdbx_strand_id
1 'polypeptide(L)'
;MNSGPKQPFFRFKLPWDSPQNPTKMMPSTCDFDTPWMFKSLQSMGSLAFNFFNNSVSKSRLLAACSGDAAPRSKSKRLSPGEQGEAEQRAFASALASQKEATVLEFYSPKCKLCNSLLNFVLEMEGRNKEWLNIVMADAENEMWLPELLHYDIRYVPCFVILDKQGRALAKTGVPTSRLHVIAGLSHLLRLKRP
;
A
#
# COMPACT_ATOMS: atom_id res chain seq x y z
N MET A 1 12.25 -44.94 52.64
CA MET A 1 10.87 -45.02 52.12
C MET A 1 10.45 -43.59 51.79
N ASN A 2 10.54 -43.19 50.50
CA ASN A 2 9.43 -42.84 49.59
C ASN A 2 8.49 -41.73 50.12
N SER A 3 8.07 -40.70 49.39
CA SER A 3 8.22 -40.31 47.97
C SER A 3 7.43 -39.00 47.77
N GLY A 4 8.00 -38.00 47.09
CA GLY A 4 7.29 -36.77 46.69
C GLY A 4 6.34 -36.97 45.49
N PRO A 5 5.39 -36.05 45.25
CA PRO A 5 4.36 -36.21 44.23
C PRO A 5 4.89 -35.88 42.83
N LYS A 6 4.59 -36.76 41.86
CA LYS A 6 4.96 -36.62 40.44
C LYS A 6 3.79 -36.02 39.67
N GLN A 7 4.01 -34.96 38.90
CA GLN A 7 3.08 -34.47 37.89
C GLN A 7 3.15 -35.32 36.61
N PRO A 8 2.04 -35.54 35.90
CA PRO A 8 2.08 -36.30 34.66
C PRO A 8 2.49 -35.39 33.50
N PHE A 9 3.67 -35.65 32.95
CA PHE A 9 4.06 -35.15 31.63
C PHE A 9 3.25 -35.91 30.57
N PHE A 10 2.31 -35.24 29.91
CA PHE A 10 1.71 -35.75 28.69
C PHE A 10 2.74 -35.66 27.55
N ARG A 11 3.36 -36.80 27.23
CA ARG A 11 4.20 -37.00 26.05
C ARG A 11 3.29 -37.28 24.86
N PHE A 12 3.06 -36.29 24.00
CA PHE A 12 2.44 -36.52 22.71
C PHE A 12 3.37 -37.40 21.87
N LYS A 13 2.95 -38.65 21.64
CA LYS A 13 3.54 -39.51 20.59
C LYS A 13 2.88 -39.16 19.27
N LEU A 14 3.65 -38.67 18.31
CA LEU A 14 3.24 -38.60 16.91
C LEU A 14 3.31 -40.01 16.29
N PRO A 15 2.45 -40.35 15.31
CA PRO A 15 2.16 -41.73 14.92
C PRO A 15 3.16 -42.37 13.93
N TRP A 16 4.31 -41.76 13.66
CA TRP A 16 5.12 -42.11 12.50
C TRP A 16 6.30 -43.05 12.76
N ASP A 17 6.47 -43.56 13.98
CA ASP A 17 7.56 -44.51 14.24
C ASP A 17 7.16 -45.94 13.87
N SER A 18 7.71 -46.44 12.76
CA SER A 18 7.84 -47.88 12.52
C SER A 18 9.32 -48.27 12.40
N PRO A 19 9.68 -49.48 12.87
CA PRO A 19 11.05 -49.81 13.24
C PRO A 19 11.95 -50.07 12.03
N GLN A 20 13.15 -49.51 12.06
CA GLN A 20 14.21 -49.85 11.11
C GLN A 20 14.90 -51.15 11.54
N ASN A 21 15.09 -52.07 10.60
CA ASN A 21 16.17 -53.05 10.66
C ASN A 21 16.81 -53.19 9.25
N PRO A 22 18.12 -53.48 9.15
CA PRO A 22 18.98 -52.91 8.11
C PRO A 22 19.40 -53.93 7.05
N THR A 23 19.57 -53.49 5.80
CA THR A 23 20.49 -54.18 4.87
C THR A 23 20.93 -53.33 3.67
N LYS A 24 22.26 -53.26 3.52
CA LYS A 24 23.09 -53.24 2.30
C LYS A 24 23.20 -51.99 1.38
N MET A 25 24.39 -51.36 1.51
CA MET A 25 25.40 -51.01 0.47
C MET A 25 25.01 -50.23 -0.81
N MET A 26 25.47 -48.95 -0.84
CA MET A 26 26.12 -48.10 -1.90
C MET A 26 25.88 -48.32 -3.42
N PRO A 27 26.14 -47.31 -4.30
CA PRO A 27 26.37 -45.86 -4.09
C PRO A 27 25.63 -44.91 -5.09
N SER A 28 25.67 -43.61 -4.75
CA SER A 28 25.48 -42.42 -5.61
C SER A 28 24.13 -42.18 -6.30
N THR A 29 23.23 -41.51 -5.57
CA THR A 29 22.59 -40.25 -5.98
C THR A 29 21.86 -39.71 -4.76
N CYS A 30 22.17 -38.49 -4.32
CA CYS A 30 21.43 -37.86 -3.22
C CYS A 30 20.08 -37.42 -3.77
N ASP A 31 19.07 -38.28 -3.65
CA ASP A 31 17.68 -37.89 -3.86
C ASP A 31 17.16 -37.33 -2.53
N PHE A 32 17.04 -36.01 -2.46
CA PHE A 32 16.51 -35.32 -1.28
C PHE A 32 14.98 -35.36 -1.38
N ASP A 33 14.39 -36.47 -0.94
CA ASP A 33 12.94 -36.64 -0.86
C ASP A 33 12.36 -35.63 0.14
N THR A 34 11.90 -34.50 -0.41
CA THR A 34 11.24 -33.46 0.37
C THR A 34 9.77 -33.81 0.54
N PRO A 35 9.21 -33.64 1.75
CA PRO A 35 7.77 -33.71 1.94
C PRO A 35 7.06 -32.77 0.95
N TRP A 36 5.89 -33.19 0.47
CA TRP A 36 5.03 -32.57 -0.57
C TRP A 36 4.71 -31.06 -0.43
N MET A 37 5.19 -30.41 0.61
CA MET A 37 5.05 -28.97 0.87
C MET A 37 6.15 -28.09 0.25
N PHE A 38 7.22 -28.65 -0.34
CA PHE A 38 8.35 -27.85 -0.86
C PHE A 38 8.58 -27.89 -2.38
N LYS A 39 7.68 -28.49 -3.18
CA LYS A 39 7.80 -28.48 -4.65
C LYS A 39 7.68 -27.09 -5.30
N SER A 40 7.26 -26.06 -4.56
CA SER A 40 7.11 -24.70 -5.08
C SER A 40 8.41 -23.91 -5.21
N LEU A 41 9.53 -24.34 -4.61
CA LEU A 41 10.78 -23.55 -4.61
C LEU A 41 11.82 -23.95 -5.66
N GLN A 42 11.54 -24.96 -6.50
CA GLN A 42 12.49 -25.37 -7.54
C GLN A 42 12.39 -24.56 -8.85
N SER A 43 11.61 -23.47 -8.88
CA SER A 43 11.43 -22.61 -10.07
C SER A 43 11.86 -21.14 -9.85
N MET A 44 12.80 -20.87 -8.94
CA MET A 44 13.36 -19.51 -8.75
C MET A 44 14.89 -19.48 -8.88
N GLY A 45 15.44 -20.24 -9.83
CA GLY A 45 16.89 -20.31 -10.10
C GLY A 45 17.34 -19.65 -11.41
N SER A 46 16.49 -18.89 -12.12
CA SER A 46 16.84 -18.34 -13.44
C SER A 46 16.25 -16.95 -13.70
N LEU A 47 16.60 -15.97 -12.87
CA LEU A 47 16.57 -14.56 -13.27
C LEU A 47 17.91 -13.94 -12.88
N ALA A 48 18.88 -14.08 -13.79
CA ALA A 48 20.16 -13.41 -13.71
C ALA A 48 19.96 -11.90 -13.86
N PHE A 49 20.56 -11.15 -12.94
CA PHE A 49 20.61 -9.70 -12.90
C PHE A 49 21.33 -9.14 -14.14
N ASN A 50 20.58 -8.62 -15.11
CA ASN A 50 21.09 -7.64 -16.09
C ASN A 50 20.83 -6.22 -15.58
N PHE A 51 21.38 -5.91 -14.42
CA PHE A 51 21.51 -4.55 -13.92
C PHE A 51 22.99 -4.35 -13.62
N PHE A 52 23.73 -3.75 -14.54
CA PHE A 52 24.89 -2.86 -14.34
C PHE A 52 25.59 -2.66 -15.69
N ASN A 53 25.05 -1.75 -16.51
CA ASN A 53 25.87 -0.83 -17.33
C ASN A 53 24.97 0.21 -18.00
N ASN A 54 24.88 1.41 -17.44
CA ASN A 54 25.62 2.53 -18.01
C ASN A 54 25.48 3.77 -17.12
N SER A 55 26.59 4.12 -16.48
CA SER A 55 26.83 5.46 -15.97
C SER A 55 27.12 6.41 -17.14
N VAL A 56 26.88 7.69 -16.91
CA VAL A 56 27.05 8.84 -17.80
C VAL A 56 28.40 8.84 -18.54
N SER A 57 28.40 8.86 -19.88
CA SER A 57 29.18 9.79 -20.73
C SER A 57 29.27 9.37 -22.21
N LYS A 58 29.28 10.39 -23.08
CA LYS A 58 29.77 10.46 -24.47
C LYS A 58 28.92 9.87 -25.61
N SER A 59 28.23 10.80 -26.28
CA SER A 59 28.35 11.13 -27.71
C SER A 59 28.57 10.00 -28.73
N ARG A 60 27.58 9.89 -29.62
CA ARG A 60 27.65 9.51 -31.05
C ARG A 60 28.30 8.17 -31.37
N LEU A 61 27.47 7.20 -31.76
CA LEU A 61 27.67 6.41 -32.97
C LEU A 61 26.32 5.88 -33.47
N LEU A 62 26.07 6.09 -34.76
CA LEU A 62 24.91 5.64 -35.49
C LEU A 62 24.97 4.12 -35.65
N ALA A 63 23.94 3.40 -35.20
CA ALA A 63 23.68 2.04 -35.60
C ALA A 63 22.17 1.85 -35.71
N ALA A 64 21.74 1.51 -36.92
CA ALA A 64 20.37 1.24 -37.30
C ALA A 64 19.85 -0.01 -36.60
N CYS A 65 18.73 0.12 -35.88
CA CYS A 65 17.83 -0.99 -35.57
C CYS A 65 16.40 -0.46 -35.66
N SER A 66 15.65 -1.07 -36.58
CA SER A 66 14.23 -1.41 -36.51
C SER A 66 13.35 -0.52 -35.64
N GLY A 67 12.37 0.13 -36.29
CA GLY A 67 11.27 0.80 -35.62
C GLY A 67 10.40 -0.21 -34.88
N ASP A 68 10.77 -0.55 -33.65
CA ASP A 68 9.85 -1.06 -32.65
C ASP A 68 9.16 0.14 -32.02
N ALA A 69 7.97 0.44 -32.55
CA ALA A 69 7.03 1.32 -31.89
C ALA A 69 6.77 0.73 -30.49
N ALA A 70 7.38 1.33 -29.47
CA ALA A 70 7.08 1.03 -28.08
C ALA A 70 5.55 1.02 -27.91
N PRO A 71 4.97 -0.04 -27.31
CA PRO A 71 3.53 -0.08 -27.11
C PRO A 71 3.18 1.09 -26.21
N ARG A 72 2.45 2.07 -26.77
CA ARG A 72 1.79 3.10 -25.99
C ARG A 72 0.92 2.39 -24.96
N SER A 73 1.41 2.35 -23.72
CA SER A 73 0.64 1.94 -22.55
C SER A 73 -0.62 2.80 -22.54
N LYS A 74 -1.73 2.24 -23.05
CA LYS A 74 -3.04 2.84 -22.88
C LYS A 74 -3.31 2.73 -21.39
N SER A 75 -3.18 3.84 -20.68
CA SER A 75 -3.57 3.96 -19.28
C SER A 75 -5.00 3.41 -19.14
N LYS A 76 -5.11 2.16 -18.68
CA LYS A 76 -6.39 1.51 -18.49
C LYS A 76 -7.06 2.23 -17.33
N ARG A 77 -8.18 2.89 -17.59
CA ARG A 77 -8.99 3.51 -16.53
C ARG A 77 -9.41 2.41 -15.57
N LEU A 78 -9.08 2.56 -14.29
CA LEU A 78 -9.47 1.62 -13.25
C LEU A 78 -11.00 1.54 -13.19
N SER A 79 -11.51 0.35 -12.88
CA SER A 79 -12.92 0.20 -12.52
C SER A 79 -13.19 0.95 -11.20
N PRO A 80 -14.46 1.34 -10.92
CA PRO A 80 -14.80 1.99 -9.66
C PRO A 80 -14.38 1.17 -8.42
N GLY A 81 -14.51 -0.16 -8.48
CA GLY A 81 -14.06 -1.04 -7.39
C GLY A 81 -12.55 -1.00 -7.17
N GLU A 82 -11.76 -1.14 -8.24
CA GLU A 82 -10.28 -1.07 -8.16
C GLU A 82 -9.80 0.30 -7.65
N GLN A 83 -10.46 1.38 -8.09
CA GLN A 83 -10.18 2.73 -7.63
C GLN A 83 -10.47 2.88 -6.13
N GLY A 84 -11.66 2.45 -5.67
CA GLY A 84 -12.03 2.54 -4.26
C GLY A 84 -11.12 1.72 -3.36
N GLU A 85 -10.71 0.52 -3.81
CA GLU A 85 -9.73 -0.32 -3.09
C GLU A 85 -8.36 0.36 -3.01
N ALA A 86 -7.90 0.99 -4.10
CA ALA A 86 -6.65 1.72 -4.11
C ALA A 86 -6.66 2.92 -3.16
N GLU A 87 -7.76 3.68 -3.12
CA GLU A 87 -7.95 4.82 -2.21
C GLU A 87 -7.99 4.38 -0.75
N GLN A 88 -8.75 3.33 -0.42
CA GLN A 88 -8.80 2.75 0.93
C GLN A 88 -7.44 2.18 1.37
N ARG A 89 -6.71 1.53 0.46
CA ARG A 89 -5.33 1.08 0.72
C ARG A 89 -4.40 2.26 1.01
N ALA A 90 -4.52 3.35 0.25
CA ALA A 90 -3.74 4.57 0.49
C ALA A 90 -4.09 5.18 1.85
N PHE A 91 -5.36 5.17 2.25
CA PHE A 91 -5.81 5.64 3.55
C PHE A 91 -5.21 4.83 4.70
N ALA A 92 -5.29 3.50 4.62
CA ALA A 92 -4.67 2.61 5.58
C ALA A 92 -3.15 2.83 5.67
N SER A 93 -2.47 3.00 4.53
CA SER A 93 -1.03 3.27 4.48
C SER A 93 -0.68 4.62 5.12
N ALA A 94 -1.49 5.67 4.91
CA ALA A 94 -1.28 6.97 5.52
C ALA A 94 -1.39 6.92 7.04
N LEU A 95 -2.39 6.22 7.59
CA LEU A 95 -2.54 6.03 9.03
C LEU A 95 -1.42 5.18 9.62
N ALA A 96 -0.99 4.14 8.90
CA ALA A 96 0.12 3.29 9.33
C ALA A 96 1.47 4.02 9.36
N SER A 97 1.66 5.07 8.54
CA SER A 97 2.88 5.88 8.53
C SER A 97 3.10 6.72 9.80
N GLN A 98 2.06 6.86 10.65
CA GLN A 98 2.12 7.56 11.93
C GLN A 98 2.65 9.01 11.85
N LYS A 99 2.45 9.68 10.71
CA LYS A 99 2.72 11.11 10.58
C LYS A 99 1.79 11.93 11.48
N GLU A 100 2.22 13.13 11.83
CA GLU A 100 1.50 14.02 12.77
C GLU A 100 0.07 14.34 12.33
N ALA A 101 -0.15 14.44 11.01
CA ALA A 101 -1.48 14.63 10.44
C ALA A 101 -1.69 13.81 9.16
N THR A 102 -2.93 13.36 8.98
CA THR A 102 -3.43 12.84 7.70
C THR A 102 -4.66 13.63 7.30
N VAL A 103 -4.68 14.21 6.11
CA VAL A 103 -5.85 14.89 5.55
C VAL A 103 -6.54 13.94 4.57
N LEU A 104 -7.82 13.69 4.81
CA LEU A 104 -8.69 12.94 3.90
C LEU A 104 -9.50 13.95 3.07
N GLU A 105 -9.26 13.99 1.76
CA GLU A 105 -9.98 14.81 0.79
C GLU A 105 -11.11 13.99 0.16
N PHE A 106 -12.34 14.31 0.53
CA PHE A 106 -13.51 13.82 -0.18
C PHE A 106 -13.71 14.64 -1.45
N TYR A 107 -13.67 13.96 -2.61
CA TYR A 107 -13.82 14.58 -3.93
C TYR A 107 -14.91 13.84 -4.75
N SER A 108 -15.21 14.37 -5.93
CA SER A 108 -15.98 13.64 -6.95
C SER A 108 -15.30 13.82 -8.30
N PRO A 109 -15.21 12.78 -9.16
CA PRO A 109 -14.69 12.90 -10.51
C PRO A 109 -15.47 13.93 -11.37
N LYS A 110 -16.75 14.17 -11.06
CA LYS A 110 -17.62 15.12 -11.77
C LYS A 110 -17.45 16.56 -11.26
N CYS A 111 -16.73 16.77 -10.16
CA CYS A 111 -16.56 18.06 -9.50
C CYS A 111 -15.47 18.93 -10.18
N LYS A 112 -15.89 19.98 -10.89
CA LYS A 112 -14.96 20.93 -11.55
C LYS A 112 -14.05 21.66 -10.56
N LEU A 113 -14.58 22.02 -9.39
CA LEU A 113 -13.81 22.71 -8.35
C LEU A 113 -12.68 21.81 -7.81
N CYS A 114 -12.98 20.53 -7.55
CA CYS A 114 -12.03 19.52 -7.12
C CYS A 114 -10.90 19.36 -8.14
N ASN A 115 -11.24 19.20 -9.43
CA ASN A 115 -10.25 19.11 -10.51
C ASN A 115 -9.36 20.36 -10.61
N SER A 116 -9.89 21.55 -10.33
CA SER A 116 -9.11 22.80 -10.34
C SER A 116 -8.13 22.94 -9.16
N LEU A 117 -8.28 22.11 -8.13
CA LEU A 117 -7.48 22.10 -6.91
C LEU A 117 -6.41 21.00 -6.89
N LEU A 118 -6.52 19.98 -7.76
CA LEU A 118 -5.64 18.80 -7.77
C LEU A 118 -4.15 19.17 -7.71
N ASN A 119 -3.68 20.04 -8.60
CA ASN A 119 -2.28 20.46 -8.62
C ASN A 119 -1.85 21.18 -7.33
N PHE A 120 -2.76 21.95 -6.72
CA PHE A 120 -2.49 22.65 -5.47
C PHE A 120 -2.38 21.69 -4.29
N VAL A 121 -3.26 20.68 -4.23
CA VAL A 121 -3.22 19.65 -3.18
C VAL A 121 -1.94 18.81 -3.29
N LEU A 122 -1.58 18.39 -4.50
CA LEU A 122 -0.33 17.64 -4.74
C LEU A 122 0.92 18.44 -4.36
N GLU A 123 0.94 19.73 -4.69
CA GLU A 123 2.05 20.61 -4.30
C GLU A 123 2.11 20.80 -2.77
N MET A 124 0.96 20.96 -2.12
CA MET A 124 0.87 21.08 -0.67
C MET A 124 1.36 19.82 0.03
N GLU A 125 0.96 18.64 -0.44
CA GLU A 125 1.44 17.36 0.06
C GLU A 125 2.96 17.27 -0.10
N GLY A 126 3.48 17.55 -1.30
CA GLY A 126 4.93 17.51 -1.58
C GLY A 126 5.75 18.40 -0.66
N ARG A 127 5.27 19.61 -0.36
CA ARG A 127 5.91 20.58 0.55
C ARG A 127 5.85 20.17 2.02
N ASN A 128 4.87 19.38 2.43
CA ASN A 128 4.64 19.00 3.83
C ASN A 128 4.81 17.49 4.07
N LYS A 129 5.38 16.74 3.11
CA LYS A 129 5.47 15.27 3.10
C LYS A 129 6.13 14.67 4.34
N GLU A 130 6.93 15.43 5.07
CA GLU A 130 7.63 14.96 6.27
C GLU A 130 6.66 14.69 7.44
N TRP A 131 5.60 15.49 7.57
CA TRP A 131 4.67 15.43 8.70
C TRP A 131 3.20 15.28 8.31
N LEU A 132 2.89 15.41 7.01
CA LEU A 132 1.54 15.34 6.46
C LEU A 132 1.42 14.21 5.44
N ASN A 133 0.29 13.51 5.46
CA ASN A 133 -0.23 12.74 4.33
C ASN A 133 -1.51 13.40 3.82
N ILE A 134 -1.73 13.35 2.50
CA ILE A 134 -3.03 13.70 1.92
C ILE A 134 -3.55 12.47 1.16
N VAL A 135 -4.77 12.05 1.46
CA VAL A 135 -5.41 10.89 0.83
C VAL A 135 -6.71 11.35 0.18
N MET A 136 -6.91 10.94 -1.07
CA MET A 136 -8.13 11.24 -1.82
C MET A 136 -9.16 10.12 -1.63
N ALA A 137 -10.42 10.49 -1.45
CA ALA A 137 -11.57 9.60 -1.30
C ALA A 137 -12.70 10.01 -2.24
N ASP A 138 -13.07 9.15 -3.19
CA ASP A 138 -14.19 9.39 -4.10
C ASP A 138 -15.52 9.25 -3.35
N ALA A 139 -16.19 10.39 -3.13
CA ALA A 139 -17.48 10.44 -2.45
C ALA A 139 -18.63 9.82 -3.27
N GLU A 140 -18.43 9.53 -4.55
CA GLU A 140 -19.40 8.79 -5.37
C GLU A 140 -19.21 7.27 -5.29
N ASN A 141 -18.13 6.80 -4.64
CA ASN A 141 -17.84 5.38 -4.50
C ASN A 141 -18.46 4.80 -3.22
N GLU A 142 -19.21 3.70 -3.36
CA GLU A 142 -19.90 3.05 -2.25
C GLU A 142 -18.95 2.56 -1.13
N MET A 143 -17.69 2.28 -1.48
CA MET A 143 -16.66 1.86 -0.51
C MET A 143 -16.32 2.93 0.54
N TRP A 144 -16.70 4.19 0.30
CA TRP A 144 -16.49 5.32 1.21
C TRP A 144 -17.75 5.70 2.01
N LEU A 145 -18.88 5.01 1.81
CA LEU A 145 -20.13 5.30 2.52
C LEU A 145 -19.99 5.31 4.05
N PRO A 146 -19.28 4.36 4.70
CA PRO A 146 -19.10 4.38 6.14
C PRO A 146 -18.44 5.68 6.63
N GLU A 147 -17.39 6.14 5.94
CA GLU A 147 -16.64 7.35 6.28
C GLU A 147 -17.42 8.62 5.93
N LEU A 148 -18.16 8.64 4.83
CA LEU A 148 -19.05 9.74 4.47
C LEU A 148 -20.08 9.99 5.58
N LEU A 149 -20.67 8.92 6.11
CA LEU A 149 -21.62 9.00 7.24
C LEU A 149 -20.92 9.38 8.55
N HIS A 150 -19.76 8.77 8.84
CA HIS A 150 -19.02 9.03 10.07
C HIS A 150 -18.56 10.49 10.20
N TYR A 151 -18.14 11.11 9.09
CA TYR A 151 -17.67 12.49 9.07
C TYR A 151 -18.75 13.52 8.66
N ASP A 152 -20.00 13.08 8.43
CA ASP A 152 -21.11 13.92 7.95
C ASP A 152 -20.73 14.72 6.67
N ILE A 153 -20.22 14.02 5.67
CA ILE A 153 -19.79 14.65 4.42
C ILE A 153 -21.01 14.84 3.51
N ARG A 154 -21.37 16.10 3.26
CA ARG A 154 -22.56 16.49 2.48
C ARG A 154 -22.22 17.28 1.20
N TYR A 155 -20.94 17.58 1.00
CA TYR A 155 -20.44 18.39 -0.11
C TYR A 155 -19.01 18.01 -0.45
N VAL A 156 -18.59 18.32 -1.68
CA VAL A 156 -17.22 18.14 -2.16
C VAL A 156 -16.73 19.41 -2.89
N PRO A 157 -15.44 19.78 -2.80
CA PRO A 157 -14.41 19.12 -1.99
C PRO A 157 -14.61 19.37 -0.50
N CYS A 158 -14.34 18.37 0.33
CA CYS A 158 -14.32 18.50 1.79
C CYS A 158 -13.08 17.83 2.35
N PHE A 159 -12.31 18.55 3.15
CA PHE A 159 -11.07 18.07 3.75
C PHE A 159 -11.31 17.79 5.24
N VAL A 160 -10.97 16.59 5.68
CA VAL A 160 -11.02 16.18 7.09
C VAL A 160 -9.60 15.96 7.58
N ILE A 161 -9.20 16.61 8.67
CA ILE A 161 -7.88 16.39 9.27
C ILE A 161 -7.99 15.38 10.42
N LEU A 162 -7.14 14.37 10.34
CA LEU A 162 -6.98 13.32 11.33
C LEU A 162 -5.64 13.50 12.05
N ASP A 163 -5.61 13.17 13.34
CA ASP A 163 -4.35 13.01 14.07
C ASP A 163 -3.65 11.69 13.72
N LYS A 164 -2.45 11.48 14.28
CA LYS A 164 -1.67 10.24 14.11
C LYS A 164 -2.38 8.97 14.59
N GLN A 165 -3.40 9.09 15.45
CA GLN A 165 -4.23 7.97 15.89
C GLN A 165 -5.45 7.72 14.97
N GLY A 166 -5.60 8.51 13.90
CA GLY A 166 -6.74 8.42 12.99
C GLY A 166 -8.01 9.08 13.54
N ARG A 167 -7.93 9.90 14.60
CA ARG A 167 -9.09 10.61 15.13
C ARG A 167 -9.32 11.90 14.35
N ALA A 168 -10.54 12.12 13.90
CA ALA A 168 -10.92 13.36 13.24
C ALA A 168 -10.96 14.54 14.21
N LEU A 169 -10.33 15.64 13.81
CA LEU A 169 -10.24 16.86 14.61
C LEU A 169 -11.15 17.96 14.08
N ALA A 170 -11.18 18.12 12.75
CA ALA A 170 -11.93 19.15 12.07
C ALA A 170 -12.17 18.80 10.60
N LYS A 171 -13.18 19.44 10.01
CA LYS A 171 -13.45 19.42 8.56
C LYS A 171 -13.61 20.84 8.01
N THR A 172 -13.33 21.04 6.73
CA THR A 172 -13.60 22.31 6.05
C THR A 172 -15.10 22.53 5.87
N GLY A 173 -15.53 23.80 5.89
CA GLY A 173 -16.92 24.20 5.59
C GLY A 173 -17.30 24.05 4.11
N VAL A 174 -18.54 24.43 3.78
CA VAL A 174 -19.08 24.36 2.41
C VAL A 174 -18.23 25.23 1.46
N PRO A 175 -17.70 24.68 0.37
CA PRO A 175 -16.87 25.43 -0.56
C PRO A 175 -17.70 26.45 -1.34
N THR A 176 -17.24 27.71 -1.38
CA THR A 176 -17.90 28.79 -2.17
C THR A 176 -17.07 29.24 -3.37
N SER A 177 -15.74 29.10 -3.29
CA SER A 177 -14.81 29.44 -4.36
C SER A 177 -13.48 28.69 -4.18
N ARG A 178 -12.65 28.68 -5.22
CA ARG A 178 -11.29 28.10 -5.15
C ARG A 178 -10.45 28.74 -4.05
N LEU A 179 -10.52 30.07 -3.89
CA LEU A 179 -9.79 30.78 -2.84
C LEU A 179 -10.30 30.44 -1.44
N HIS A 180 -11.62 30.28 -1.27
CA HIS A 180 -12.20 29.85 0.00
C HIS A 180 -11.67 28.47 0.41
N VAL A 181 -11.59 27.52 -0.53
CA VAL A 181 -11.05 26.18 -0.24
C VAL A 181 -9.56 26.24 0.12
N ILE A 182 -8.76 26.99 -0.63
CA ILE A 182 -7.32 27.16 -0.36
C ILE A 182 -7.10 27.77 1.04
N ALA A 183 -7.85 28.81 1.39
CA ALA A 183 -7.78 29.44 2.71
C ALA A 183 -8.23 28.49 3.83
N GLY A 184 -9.33 27.76 3.61
CA GLY A 184 -9.87 26.78 4.55
C GLY A 184 -8.89 25.64 4.82
N LEU A 185 -8.27 25.07 3.78
CA LEU A 185 -7.26 24.03 3.92
C LEU A 185 -6.00 24.54 4.62
N SER A 186 -5.55 25.76 4.30
CA SER A 186 -4.44 26.39 5.01
C SER A 186 -4.72 26.57 6.50
N HIS A 187 -5.95 26.98 6.86
CA HIS A 187 -6.37 27.10 8.26
C HIS A 187 -6.45 25.74 8.95
N LEU A 188 -7.00 24.73 8.27
CA LEU A 188 -7.10 23.36 8.77
C LEU A 188 -5.72 22.79 9.14
N LEU A 189 -4.71 22.98 8.29
CA LEU A 189 -3.35 22.50 8.54
C LEU A 189 -2.65 23.20 9.71
N ARG A 190 -3.02 24.45 10.03
CA ARG A 190 -2.45 25.17 11.18
C ARG A 190 -2.80 24.51 12.52
N LEU A 191 -3.82 23.66 12.57
CA LEU A 191 -4.21 22.93 13.78
C LEU A 191 -3.18 21.87 14.20
N LYS A 192 -2.37 21.38 13.27
CA LYS A 192 -1.45 20.24 13.48
C LYS A 192 -0.03 20.46 13.01
N ARG A 193 0.28 21.63 12.47
CA ARG A 193 1.65 21.98 12.11
C ARG A 193 2.53 21.89 13.38
N PRO A 194 3.62 21.11 13.37
CA PRO A 194 4.56 21.07 14.48
C PRO A 194 5.24 22.42 14.70
#